data_AF-A0A2M7FI25-F1
#
_entry.id   AF-A0A2M7FI25-F1
#
_cell.length_a   1.000
_cell.length_b   1.000
_cell.length_c   1.000
_cell.angle_alpha   90.00
_cell.angle_beta   90.00
_cell.angle_gamma   90.00
#
_symmetry.space_group_name_H-M   'P 1'
#
loop_
_entity.id
_entity.type
_entity.pdbx_description
1 polymer ?
#
loop_
_entity_poly.entity_id
_entity_poly.type
_entity_poly.pdbx_seq_one_letter_code
_entity_poly.pdbx_strand_id
1 'polypeptide(L)' 'MSYYDKHVFFCTNQRAEGETCCNAHGAQRMRDYVKDRVKQL' A
#
# COMPACT_ATOMS: atom_id res chain seq x y z
N MET A 1 18.20 15.86 9.77
CA MET A 1 17.40 15.83 8.53
C MET A 1 16.96 14.39 8.32
N SER A 2 15.66 14.13 8.12
CA SER A 2 15.21 12.78 7.74
C SER A 2 15.70 12.49 6.32
N TYR A 3 16.22 11.28 6.07
CA TYR A 3 16.62 10.84 4.73
C TYR A 3 15.42 10.81 3.75
N TYR A 4 14.19 10.74 4.28
CA TYR A 4 12.96 10.76 3.50
C TYR A 4 12.10 11.99 3.85
N ASP A 5 11.64 12.69 2.81
CA ASP A 5 10.77 13.88 2.91
C ASP A 5 9.30 13.53 3.19
N LYS A 6 8.84 12.37 2.70
CA LYS A 6 7.43 11.94 2.79
C LYS A 6 7.31 10.49 3.23
N HIS A 7 6.31 10.22 4.06
CA HIS A 7 5.95 8.88 4.51
C HIS A 7 4.49 8.60 4.16
N VAL A 8 4.24 7.51 3.45
CA VAL A 8 2.90 7.08 3.05
C VAL A 8 2.73 5.62 3.48
N PHE A 9 1.66 5.33 4.21
CA PHE A 9 1.35 4.00 4.70
C PHE A 9 0.11 3.43 4.01
N PHE A 10 0.14 2.13 3.74
CA PHE A 10 -0.96 1.39 3.10
C PHE A 10 -1.45 0.31 4.04
N CYS A 11 -2.76 0.28 4.29
CA CYS A 11 -3.39 -0.86 4.94
C CYS A 11 -3.38 -2.04 3.95
N THR A 12 -2.53 -3.04 4.18
CA THR A 12 -2.50 -4.28 3.37
C THR A 12 -2.99 -5.50 4.16
N ASN A 13 -3.74 -5.27 5.23
CA ASN A 13 -4.26 -6.34 6.07
C ASN A 13 -5.24 -7.22 5.26
N GLN A 14 -4.94 -8.52 5.21
CA GLN A 14 -5.82 -9.56 4.69
C GLN A 14 -6.53 -10.24 5.85
N ARG A 15 -7.85 -10.40 5.71
CA ARG A 15 -8.70 -11.11 6.68
C ARG A 15 -9.23 -12.41 6.10
N ALA A 16 -9.98 -13.16 6.90
CA ALA A 16 -10.60 -14.40 6.46
C ALA A 16 -11.53 -14.18 5.25
N GLU A 17 -11.81 -15.24 4.50
CA GLU A 17 -12.71 -15.19 3.36
C GLU A 17 -14.12 -14.74 3.82
N GLY A 18 -14.72 -13.84 3.04
CA GLY A 18 -16.01 -13.22 3.38
C GLY A 18 -15.92 -12.00 4.31
N GLU A 19 -14.77 -11.75 4.94
CA GLU A 19 -14.58 -10.53 5.75
C GLU A 19 -14.13 -9.34 4.92
N THR A 20 -14.79 -8.20 5.10
CA THR A 20 -14.35 -6.94 4.51
C THR A 20 -13.01 -6.49 5.12
N CYS A 21 -12.02 -6.29 4.25
CA CYS A 21 -10.72 -5.73 4.61
C CYS A 21 -10.08 -4.99 3.43
N CYS A 22 -9.08 -4.16 3.71
CA CYS A 22 -8.40 -3.36 2.68
C CYS A 22 -7.86 -4.23 1.54
N ASN A 23 -7.27 -5.38 1.88
CA ASN A 23 -6.65 -6.22 0.88
C ASN A 23 -7.67 -6.97 0.00
N ALA A 24 -8.86 -7.27 0.52
CA ALA A 24 -9.98 -7.77 -0.29
C ALA A 24 -10.43 -6.77 -1.38
N HIS A 25 -10.13 -5.48 -1.19
CA HIS A 25 -10.35 -4.41 -2.17
C HIS A 25 -9.08 -4.03 -2.95
N GLY A 26 -8.04 -4.88 -2.95
CA GLY A 26 -6.84 -4.68 -3.77
C GLY A 26 -5.82 -3.69 -3.21
N ALA A 27 -5.79 -3.45 -1.90
CA ALA A 27 -4.86 -2.49 -1.31
C ALA A 27 -3.37 -2.82 -1.55
N GLN A 28 -2.98 -4.11 -1.58
CA GLN A 28 -1.60 -4.50 -1.93
C GLN A 28 -1.24 -4.05 -3.35
N ARG A 29 -2.15 -4.26 -4.32
CA ARG A 29 -1.95 -3.83 -5.71
C ARG A 29 -1.72 -2.33 -5.81
N MET A 30 -2.48 -1.55 -5.05
CA MET A 30 -2.30 -0.09 -5.01
C MET A 30 -0.91 0.26 -4.47
N ARG A 31 -0.54 -0.28 -3.31
CA ARG A 31 0.76 -0.02 -2.68
C ARG A 31 1.91 -0.31 -3.65
N ASP A 32 1.83 -1.42 -4.38
CA ASP A 32 2.88 -1.81 -5.34
C ASP A 32 2.93 -0.85 -6.53
N TYR A 33 1.78 -0.48 -7.10
CA TYR A 33 1.71 0.55 -8.14
C TYR A 33 2.36 1.87 -7.72
N VAL A 34 2.07 2.38 -6.51
CA VAL A 34 2.70 3.63 -6.03
C VAL A 34 4.19 3.46 -5.82
N LYS A 35 4.64 2.32 -5.26
CA LYS A 35 6.07 2.07 -5.07
C LYS A 35 6.83 2.06 -6.39
N ASP A 36 6.27 1.45 -7.42
CA ASP A 36 6.87 1.43 -8.75
C ASP A 36 6.87 2.83 -9.36
N ARG A 37 5.80 3.59 -9.19
CA ARG A 37 5.73 4.97 -9.68
C ARG A 37 6.74 5.90 -9.02
N VAL A 38 6.91 5.79 -7.70
CA VAL A 38 7.88 6.62 -6.96
C VAL A 38 9.32 6.32 -7.35
N LYS A 39 9.64 5.06 -7.68
CA LYS A 39 10.99 4.68 -8.17
C LYS A 39 11.32 5.22 -9.56
N GLN A 40 10.31 5.65 -10.33
CA GLN A 40 10.50 6.22 -11.67
C GLN A 40 10.73 7.75 -11.64
N LEU A 41 10.63 8.38 -10.46
CA LEU A 41 10.88 9.80 -10.24
C LEU A 41 12.33 10.02 -9.80
#